data_AF-A0A2A6LA05-F1
#
_entry.id   AF-A0A2A6LA05-F1
#
_cell.length_a   1.000
_cell.length_b   1.000
_cell.length_c   1.000
_cell.angle_alpha   90.00
_cell.angle_beta   90.00
_cell.angle_gamma   90.00
#
_symmetry.space_group_name_H-M   'P 1'
#
loop_
_entity.id
_entity.type
_entity.pdbx_description
1 polymer ?
#
loop_
_entity_poly.entity_id
_entity_poly.type
_entity_poly.pdbx_seq_one_letter_code
_entity_poly.pdbx_strand_id
1 'polypeptide(L)'
;MNPAHTPQIEASTPEDLGVEFARAADDMAVARIGDLVFAMVPAGGGQYLLASAWRVSRPLAALKRDDFYSHHGAVADEAAFRDRMIEQAEHSRELGLLSRQSVRMTCSTPWGASQSATVYADGIVSHTTAGHGGFQLSSARNARVHPMLRADGGWYEEDAAWAVVALTFPDLFTAYERKCSDKTIRDSWPDVWEAISGRPLAPGECYEKDARAFARQHAGDWIVISALRSDHNAGMTEVIATIGGKRGERVKERRFLVPSDEYAIGRFGFVIDEARHAVYDGPSSFAGWRGRAS
;
A
#
# COMPACT_ATOMS: atom_id res chain seq x y z
N MET A 1 15.68 38.22 -29.09
CA MET A 1 15.72 37.38 -27.88
C MET A 1 14.36 37.48 -27.22
N ASN A 2 13.47 36.50 -27.45
CA ASN A 2 12.19 36.40 -26.74
C ASN A 2 12.41 35.44 -25.56
N PRO A 3 12.00 35.80 -24.34
CA PRO A 3 12.06 34.86 -23.22
C PRO A 3 11.01 33.78 -23.42
N ALA A 4 11.41 32.54 -23.15
CA ALA A 4 10.54 31.37 -23.20
C ALA A 4 9.45 31.49 -22.13
N HIS A 5 8.18 31.35 -22.53
CA HIS A 5 7.09 31.10 -21.60
C HIS A 5 7.22 29.66 -21.10
N THR A 6 7.59 29.50 -19.84
CA THR A 6 7.39 28.25 -19.09
C THR A 6 5.91 28.21 -18.70
N PRO A 7 5.13 27.18 -19.10
CA PRO A 7 3.76 27.06 -18.62
C PRO A 7 3.78 26.78 -17.12
N GLN A 8 3.30 27.75 -16.32
CA GLN A 8 2.92 27.49 -14.94
C GLN A 8 1.72 26.56 -14.98
N ILE A 9 1.90 25.34 -14.47
CA ILE A 9 0.77 24.45 -14.15
C ILE A 9 0.10 25.09 -12.93
N GLU A 10 -1.03 25.76 -13.15
CA GLU A 10 -1.89 26.21 -12.05
C GLU A 10 -2.36 24.96 -11.30
N ALA A 11 -2.02 24.87 -10.02
CA ALA A 11 -2.49 23.79 -9.16
C ALA A 11 -3.99 23.95 -8.96
N SER A 12 -4.78 22.99 -9.44
CA SER A 12 -6.24 22.96 -9.25
C SER A 12 -6.59 23.00 -7.77
N THR A 13 -7.60 23.78 -7.38
CA THR A 13 -8.06 23.78 -5.99
C THR A 13 -8.89 22.53 -5.68
N PRO A 14 -9.04 22.11 -4.40
CA PRO A 14 -9.88 20.97 -4.05
C PRO A 14 -11.34 21.10 -4.50
N GLU A 15 -11.86 22.34 -4.54
CA GLU A 15 -13.19 22.64 -5.03
C GLU A 15 -13.29 22.43 -6.55
N ASP A 16 -12.24 22.80 -7.30
CA ASP A 16 -12.15 22.54 -8.75
C ASP A 16 -12.06 21.04 -9.09
N LEU A 17 -11.56 20.23 -8.14
CA LEU A 17 -11.52 18.77 -8.24
C LEU A 17 -12.82 18.09 -7.76
N GLY A 18 -13.81 18.87 -7.32
CA GLY A 18 -15.09 18.35 -6.84
C GLY A 18 -15.01 17.66 -5.47
N VAL A 19 -14.02 18.04 -4.65
CA VAL A 19 -13.85 17.51 -3.29
C VAL A 19 -14.50 18.43 -2.28
N GLU A 20 -15.47 17.90 -1.53
CA GLU A 20 -16.13 18.62 -0.43
C GLU A 20 -15.63 18.08 0.91
N PHE A 21 -14.80 18.85 1.62
CA PHE A 21 -14.33 18.51 2.96
C PHE A 21 -15.27 19.04 4.05
N ALA A 22 -15.49 18.26 5.09
CA ALA A 22 -16.31 18.64 6.24
C ALA A 22 -15.92 17.88 7.53
N ARG A 23 -16.59 18.24 8.63
CA ARG A 23 -16.62 17.47 9.87
C ARG A 23 -17.93 16.70 9.97
N ALA A 24 -17.85 15.43 10.35
CA ALA A 24 -18.99 14.60 10.70
C ALA A 24 -19.57 14.98 12.08
N ALA A 25 -20.71 14.42 12.45
CA ALA A 25 -21.38 14.68 13.73
C ALA A 25 -20.56 14.23 14.96
N ASP A 26 -19.62 13.32 14.76
CA ASP A 26 -18.65 12.82 15.74
C ASP A 26 -17.25 13.42 15.56
N ASP A 27 -17.16 14.56 14.89
CA ASP A 27 -15.93 15.36 14.66
C ASP A 27 -14.86 14.69 13.79
N MET A 28 -15.17 13.54 13.17
CA MET A 28 -14.29 12.91 12.19
C MET A 28 -14.16 13.79 10.93
N ALA A 29 -12.95 13.86 10.38
CA ALA A 29 -12.73 14.47 9.07
C ALA A 29 -13.38 13.60 7.98
N VAL A 30 -14.17 14.23 7.12
CA VAL A 30 -14.84 13.56 6.00
C VAL A 30 -14.65 14.32 4.69
N ALA A 31 -14.70 13.60 3.58
CA ALA A 31 -14.62 14.17 2.24
C ALA A 31 -15.58 13.47 1.28
N ARG A 32 -16.33 14.23 0.48
CA ARG A 32 -17.16 13.70 -0.62
C ARG A 32 -16.45 13.89 -1.95
N ILE A 33 -16.46 12.85 -2.77
CA ILE A 33 -15.91 12.80 -4.13
C ILE A 33 -16.93 12.04 -4.99
N GLY A 34 -17.75 12.76 -5.75
CA GLY A 34 -18.86 12.18 -6.51
C GLY A 34 -19.84 11.41 -5.61
N ASP A 35 -20.09 10.14 -5.94
CA ASP A 35 -20.98 9.24 -5.19
C ASP A 35 -20.34 8.66 -3.91
N LEU A 36 -19.02 8.86 -3.70
CA LEU A 36 -18.29 8.34 -2.55
C LEU A 36 -18.16 9.40 -1.45
N VAL A 37 -18.27 8.95 -0.20
CA VAL A 37 -17.90 9.73 0.98
C VAL A 37 -16.87 8.94 1.77
N PHE A 38 -15.78 9.58 2.13
CA PHE A 38 -14.68 9.01 2.90
C PHE A 38 -14.63 9.64 4.29
N ALA A 39 -14.19 8.85 5.27
CA ALA A 39 -13.98 9.29 6.65
C ALA A 39 -12.62 8.83 7.17
N MET A 40 -11.98 9.71 7.93
CA MET A 40 -10.83 9.39 8.77
C MET A 40 -11.32 8.90 10.13
N VAL A 41 -11.32 7.58 10.30
CA VAL A 41 -11.85 6.89 11.46
C VAL A 41 -10.74 6.62 12.49
N PRO A 42 -10.90 6.98 13.77
CA PRO A 42 -9.96 6.58 14.81
C PRO A 42 -9.94 5.06 15.01
N ALA A 43 -8.76 4.47 15.05
CA ALA A 43 -8.54 3.04 15.31
C ALA A 43 -7.97 2.72 16.70
N GLY A 44 -7.76 3.76 17.52
CA GLY A 44 -7.07 3.66 18.81
C GLY A 44 -5.56 3.83 18.68
N GLY A 45 -4.88 4.14 19.79
CA GLY A 45 -3.43 4.29 19.82
C GLY A 45 -2.86 5.43 18.94
N GLY A 46 -3.67 6.45 18.63
CA GLY A 46 -3.28 7.55 17.74
C GLY A 46 -3.27 7.18 16.25
N GLN A 47 -3.78 6.00 15.87
CA GLN A 47 -3.88 5.55 14.49
C GLN A 47 -5.25 5.88 13.90
N TYR A 48 -5.28 6.16 12.60
CA TYR A 48 -6.50 6.39 11.85
C TYR A 48 -6.60 5.46 10.65
N LEU A 49 -7.82 5.11 10.29
CA LEU A 49 -8.16 4.26 9.16
C LEU A 49 -9.06 5.02 8.21
N LEU A 50 -8.89 4.79 6.92
CA LEU A 50 -9.76 5.34 5.90
C LEU A 50 -10.96 4.41 5.70
N ALA A 51 -12.16 4.93 5.89
CA ALA A 51 -13.40 4.23 5.61
C ALA A 51 -14.21 4.96 4.54
N SER A 52 -15.10 4.26 3.84
CA SER A 52 -15.99 4.90 2.87
C SER A 52 -17.44 4.43 2.99
N ALA A 53 -18.32 5.26 2.44
CA ALA A 53 -19.73 5.01 2.21
C ALA A 53 -20.09 5.42 0.78
N TRP A 54 -21.11 4.76 0.20
CA TRP A 54 -21.56 4.99 -1.17
C TRP A 54 -22.95 5.63 -1.20
N ARG A 55 -23.15 6.61 -2.08
CA ARG A 55 -24.41 7.30 -2.35
C ARG A 55 -25.12 7.84 -1.10
N VAL A 56 -24.34 8.51 -0.25
CA VAL A 56 -24.86 9.15 0.95
C VAL A 56 -25.44 10.53 0.61
N SER A 57 -26.76 10.63 0.60
CA SER A 57 -27.50 11.87 0.28
C SER A 57 -27.61 12.86 1.45
N ARG A 58 -27.39 12.41 2.69
CA ARG A 58 -27.42 13.28 3.87
C ARG A 58 -26.26 14.27 3.86
N PRO A 59 -26.39 15.44 4.53
CA PRO A 59 -25.28 16.37 4.71
C PRO A 59 -24.12 15.69 5.45
N LEU A 60 -22.88 16.04 5.09
CA LEU A 60 -21.67 15.48 5.68
C LEU A 60 -21.62 15.67 7.21
N ALA A 61 -22.10 16.81 7.71
CA ALA A 61 -22.19 17.13 9.13
C ALA A 61 -23.18 16.26 9.93
N ALA A 62 -24.07 15.52 9.26
CA ALA A 62 -25.00 14.62 9.92
C ALA A 62 -24.51 13.17 9.99
N LEU A 63 -23.37 12.87 9.36
CA LEU A 63 -22.82 11.51 9.30
C LEU A 63 -22.13 11.14 10.60
N LYS A 64 -22.09 9.85 10.89
CA LYS A 64 -21.41 9.24 12.04
C LYS A 64 -20.58 8.05 11.59
N ARG A 65 -19.72 7.56 12.47
CA ARG A 65 -18.89 6.38 12.24
C ARG A 65 -19.62 5.18 11.64
N ASP A 66 -20.84 4.89 12.12
CA ASP A 66 -21.61 3.73 11.69
C ASP A 66 -22.13 3.82 10.25
N ASP A 67 -22.08 5.01 9.65
CA ASP A 67 -22.48 5.21 8.25
C ASP A 67 -21.42 4.68 7.25
N PHE A 68 -20.21 4.37 7.74
CA PHE A 68 -19.07 3.93 6.92
C PHE A 68 -18.76 2.44 7.13
N TYR A 69 -18.71 1.69 6.03
CA TYR A 69 -18.65 0.21 6.06
C TYR A 69 -17.44 -0.38 5.34
N SER A 70 -16.65 0.42 4.61
CA SER A 70 -15.43 -0.03 3.92
C SER A 70 -14.16 0.28 4.72
N HIS A 71 -13.05 -0.37 4.37
CA HIS A 71 -11.73 -0.11 4.95
C HIS A 71 -10.66 -0.05 3.86
N HIS A 72 -9.94 1.07 3.78
CA HIS A 72 -8.99 1.41 2.71
C HIS A 72 -7.53 1.55 3.20
N GLY A 73 -7.25 1.07 4.40
CA GLY A 73 -5.94 1.14 5.04
C GLY A 73 -5.78 2.31 6.00
N ALA A 74 -4.59 2.44 6.57
CA ALA A 74 -4.28 3.48 7.55
C ALA A 74 -3.99 4.85 6.92
N VAL A 75 -4.24 5.90 7.68
CA VAL A 75 -3.88 7.29 7.39
C VAL A 75 -3.23 7.87 8.64
N ALA A 76 -2.13 8.61 8.47
CA ALA A 76 -1.34 9.09 9.60
C ALA A 76 -2.05 10.21 10.38
N ASP A 77 -2.56 11.20 9.66
CA ASP A 77 -3.18 12.40 10.22
C ASP A 77 -4.13 13.04 9.20
N GLU A 78 -4.72 14.18 9.58
CA GLU A 78 -5.68 14.90 8.74
C GLU A 78 -5.05 15.50 7.48
N ALA A 79 -3.76 15.86 7.51
CA ALA A 79 -3.08 16.35 6.32
C ALA A 79 -2.91 15.22 5.29
N ALA A 80 -2.45 14.05 5.74
CA ALA A 80 -2.37 12.85 4.92
C ALA A 80 -3.76 12.41 4.40
N PHE A 81 -4.81 12.59 5.19
CA PHE A 81 -6.19 12.37 4.73
C PHE A 81 -6.55 13.32 3.58
N ARG A 82 -6.30 14.62 3.73
CA ARG A 82 -6.59 15.63 2.70
C ARG A 82 -5.83 15.35 1.40
N ASP A 83 -4.54 15.08 1.48
CA ASP A 83 -3.71 14.76 0.31
C ASP A 83 -4.24 13.52 -0.43
N ARG A 84 -4.63 12.49 0.34
CA ARG A 84 -5.20 11.27 -0.24
C ARG A 84 -6.55 11.52 -0.91
N MET A 85 -7.39 12.41 -0.38
CA MET A 85 -8.66 12.76 -0.99
C MET A 85 -8.49 13.58 -2.26
N ILE A 86 -7.48 14.44 -2.32
CA ILE A 86 -7.11 15.16 -3.54
C ILE A 86 -6.63 14.18 -4.62
N GLU A 87 -5.70 13.26 -4.30
CA GLU A 87 -5.24 12.23 -5.24
C GLU A 87 -6.39 11.33 -5.72
N GLN A 88 -7.32 10.96 -4.82
CA GLN A 88 -8.50 10.17 -5.16
C GLN A 88 -9.46 10.93 -6.10
N ALA A 89 -9.58 12.25 -5.96
CA ALA A 89 -10.42 13.08 -6.81
C ALA A 89 -9.80 13.27 -8.19
N GLU A 90 -8.49 13.50 -8.26
CA GLU A 90 -7.73 13.52 -9.51
C GLU A 90 -7.88 12.19 -10.26
N HIS A 91 -7.70 11.06 -9.55
CA HIS A 91 -7.90 9.73 -10.13
C HIS A 91 -9.33 9.56 -10.65
N SER A 92 -10.35 9.98 -9.90
CA SER A 92 -11.76 9.90 -10.32
C SER A 92 -12.04 10.75 -11.57
N ARG A 93 -11.45 11.95 -11.62
CA ARG A 93 -11.55 12.86 -12.77
C ARG A 93 -10.89 12.26 -14.01
N GLU A 94 -9.66 11.75 -13.88
CA GLU A 94 -8.94 11.12 -14.98
C GLU A 94 -9.67 9.87 -15.49
N LEU A 95 -10.22 9.04 -14.59
CA LEU A 95 -11.07 7.91 -14.97
C LEU A 95 -12.25 8.33 -15.84
N GLY A 96 -12.91 9.45 -15.51
CA GLY A 96 -14.01 10.00 -16.30
C GLY A 96 -13.60 10.52 -17.68
N LEU A 97 -12.32 10.86 -17.88
CA LEU A 97 -11.76 11.28 -19.17
C LEU A 97 -11.32 10.09 -20.04
N LEU A 98 -11.03 8.95 -19.42
CA LEU A 98 -10.64 7.74 -20.13
C LEU A 98 -11.88 7.07 -20.73
N SER A 99 -11.82 6.76 -22.03
CA SER A 99 -12.92 6.14 -22.77
C SER A 99 -13.00 4.61 -22.55
N ARG A 100 -12.87 4.16 -21.29
CA ARG A 100 -12.94 2.74 -20.93
C ARG A 100 -14.38 2.25 -21.04
N GLN A 101 -14.58 1.11 -21.69
CA GLN A 101 -15.91 0.56 -21.92
C GLN A 101 -16.09 -0.75 -21.18
N SER A 102 -17.01 -0.76 -20.21
CA SER A 102 -17.45 -1.99 -19.57
C SER A 102 -18.39 -2.75 -20.50
N VAL A 103 -18.02 -3.99 -20.80
CA VAL A 103 -18.74 -4.89 -21.71
C VAL A 103 -18.94 -6.25 -21.05
N ARG A 104 -19.96 -6.98 -21.48
CA ARG A 104 -20.06 -8.41 -21.19
C ARG A 104 -19.34 -9.17 -22.29
N MET A 105 -18.36 -9.99 -21.91
CA MET A 105 -17.64 -10.85 -22.83
C MET A 105 -17.70 -12.27 -22.30
N THR A 106 -18.27 -13.17 -23.10
CA THR A 106 -18.27 -14.61 -22.78
C THR A 106 -17.05 -15.23 -23.43
N CYS A 107 -15.94 -15.30 -22.70
CA CYS A 107 -14.73 -15.97 -23.14
C CYS A 107 -14.05 -16.70 -21.98
N SER A 108 -13.23 -17.71 -22.32
CA SER A 108 -12.35 -18.36 -21.36
C SER A 108 -11.09 -17.52 -21.16
N THR A 109 -10.67 -17.37 -19.91
CA THR A 109 -9.41 -16.75 -19.51
C THR A 109 -8.57 -17.78 -18.74
N PRO A 110 -7.27 -17.53 -18.50
CA PRO A 110 -6.46 -18.38 -17.64
C PRO A 110 -7.03 -18.58 -16.22
N TRP A 111 -7.87 -17.65 -15.75
CA TRP A 111 -8.50 -17.68 -14.43
C TRP A 111 -9.98 -18.09 -14.46
N GLY A 112 -10.39 -18.77 -15.53
CA GLY A 112 -11.76 -19.24 -15.73
C GLY A 112 -12.59 -18.32 -16.65
N ALA A 113 -13.90 -18.52 -16.63
CA ALA A 113 -14.81 -17.78 -17.50
C ALA A 113 -14.87 -16.29 -17.11
N SER A 114 -14.75 -15.41 -18.10
CA SER A 114 -14.94 -13.96 -17.91
C SER A 114 -16.39 -13.67 -17.49
N GLN A 115 -16.56 -12.93 -16.41
CA GLN A 115 -17.87 -12.47 -15.91
C GLN A 115 -18.16 -11.03 -16.33
N SER A 116 -17.12 -10.21 -16.35
CA SER A 116 -17.13 -8.86 -16.93
C SER A 116 -15.79 -8.57 -17.61
N ALA A 117 -15.81 -7.59 -18.51
CA ALA A 117 -14.60 -7.08 -19.13
C ALA A 117 -14.67 -5.57 -19.29
N THR A 118 -13.52 -4.92 -19.26
CA THR A 118 -13.36 -3.49 -19.54
C THR A 118 -12.37 -3.34 -20.69
N VAL A 119 -12.84 -2.79 -21.80
CA VAL A 119 -11.99 -2.48 -22.95
C VAL A 119 -11.29 -1.14 -22.68
N TYR A 120 -9.96 -1.17 -22.66
CA TYR A 120 -9.13 0.02 -22.48
C TYR A 120 -8.79 0.66 -23.82
N ALA A 121 -8.52 -0.18 -24.83
CA ALA A 121 -8.31 0.20 -26.22
C ALA A 121 -8.45 -1.03 -27.13
N ASP A 122 -8.40 -0.82 -28.44
CA ASP A 122 -8.35 -1.94 -29.38
C ASP A 122 -7.17 -2.87 -29.09
N GLY A 123 -7.50 -4.14 -28.83
CA GLY A 123 -6.57 -5.20 -28.45
C GLY A 123 -6.04 -5.13 -27.01
N ILE A 124 -6.68 -4.37 -26.11
CA ILE A 124 -6.32 -4.27 -24.68
C ILE A 124 -7.60 -4.36 -23.84
N VAL A 125 -7.80 -5.50 -23.18
CA VAL A 125 -9.03 -5.79 -22.43
C VAL A 125 -8.67 -6.29 -21.04
N SER A 126 -9.24 -5.71 -20.00
CA SER A 126 -9.19 -6.26 -18.63
C SER A 126 -10.39 -7.17 -18.43
N HIS A 127 -10.18 -8.36 -17.89
CA HIS A 127 -11.21 -9.32 -17.55
C HIS A 127 -11.30 -9.51 -16.04
N THR A 128 -12.52 -9.66 -15.54
CA THR A 128 -12.79 -10.11 -14.16
C THR A 128 -13.53 -11.44 -14.22
N THR A 129 -13.10 -12.37 -13.38
CA THR A 129 -13.67 -13.71 -13.19
C THR A 129 -14.11 -13.88 -11.73
N ALA A 130 -14.62 -15.06 -11.38
CA ALA A 130 -15.22 -15.32 -10.06
C ALA A 130 -14.26 -15.17 -8.88
N GLY A 131 -12.95 -15.27 -9.10
CA GLY A 131 -11.96 -15.18 -8.02
C GLY A 131 -10.68 -14.47 -8.42
N HIS A 132 -10.58 -13.98 -9.65
CA HIS A 132 -9.38 -13.33 -10.16
C HIS A 132 -9.71 -12.46 -11.39
N GLY A 133 -8.69 -11.88 -12.00
CA GLY A 133 -8.77 -11.19 -13.27
C GLY A 133 -7.40 -10.90 -13.87
N GLY A 134 -7.42 -10.08 -14.91
CA GLY A 134 -6.21 -9.59 -15.55
C GLY A 134 -6.45 -9.07 -16.97
N PHE A 135 -5.38 -8.57 -17.58
CA PHE A 135 -5.40 -8.05 -18.93
C PHE A 135 -5.12 -9.13 -19.96
N GLN A 136 -5.81 -9.04 -21.09
CA GLN A 136 -5.51 -9.70 -22.34
C GLN A 136 -5.03 -8.65 -23.34
N LEU A 137 -3.88 -8.92 -23.96
CA LEU A 137 -3.36 -8.15 -25.07
C LEU A 137 -3.48 -8.96 -26.37
N SER A 138 -3.90 -8.31 -27.45
CA SER A 138 -3.73 -8.87 -28.79
C SER A 138 -2.25 -9.08 -29.11
N SER A 139 -1.93 -9.99 -30.04
CA SER A 139 -0.52 -10.25 -30.40
C SER A 139 0.24 -8.99 -30.82
N ALA A 140 -0.42 -8.06 -31.53
CA ALA A 140 0.17 -6.79 -31.93
C ALA A 140 0.46 -5.85 -30.73
N ARG A 141 -0.42 -5.82 -29.73
CA ARG A 141 -0.20 -5.06 -28.49
C ARG A 141 0.87 -5.72 -27.63
N ASN A 142 0.82 -7.04 -27.48
CA ASN A 142 1.79 -7.80 -26.70
C ASN A 142 3.23 -7.64 -27.25
N ALA A 143 3.39 -7.54 -28.58
CA ALA A 143 4.68 -7.29 -29.22
C ALA A 143 5.31 -5.93 -28.84
N ARG A 144 4.53 -4.97 -28.34
CA ARG A 144 5.04 -3.67 -27.85
C ARG A 144 5.55 -3.73 -26.41
N VAL A 145 5.17 -4.74 -25.64
CA VAL A 145 5.65 -4.92 -24.27
C VAL A 145 7.15 -5.20 -24.29
N HIS A 146 7.89 -4.62 -23.35
CA HIS A 146 9.33 -4.81 -23.23
C HIS A 146 9.67 -6.32 -23.13
N PRO A 147 10.66 -6.85 -23.88
CA PRO A 147 10.92 -8.28 -23.92
C PRO A 147 11.13 -8.94 -22.55
N MET A 148 11.73 -8.24 -21.59
CA MET A 148 11.96 -8.76 -20.23
C MET A 148 10.69 -8.88 -19.37
N LEU A 149 9.59 -8.25 -19.77
CA LEU A 149 8.30 -8.26 -19.04
C LEU A 149 7.18 -8.91 -19.85
N ARG A 150 7.44 -9.30 -21.11
CA ARG A 150 6.42 -9.77 -22.03
C ARG A 150 5.95 -11.17 -21.62
N ALA A 151 4.66 -11.30 -21.36
CA ALA A 151 4.04 -12.59 -21.09
C ALA A 151 3.78 -13.36 -22.39
N ASP A 152 4.10 -14.66 -22.37
CA ASP A 152 3.73 -15.58 -23.44
C ASP A 152 2.19 -15.72 -23.49
N GLY A 153 1.62 -15.59 -24.69
CA GLY A 153 0.17 -15.63 -24.88
C GLY A 153 -0.58 -14.35 -24.52
N GLY A 154 0.09 -13.31 -24.01
CA GLY A 154 -0.47 -11.97 -23.85
C GLY A 154 -1.44 -11.80 -22.67
N TRP A 155 -1.35 -12.65 -21.65
CA TRP A 155 -2.16 -12.56 -20.44
C TRP A 155 -1.35 -12.00 -19.27
N TYR A 156 -1.90 -11.01 -18.57
CA TYR A 156 -1.26 -10.28 -17.47
C TYR A 156 -2.20 -10.24 -16.27
N GLU A 157 -1.90 -11.05 -15.27
CA GLU A 157 -2.55 -11.20 -13.97
C GLU A 157 -2.74 -9.86 -13.20
N GLU A 158 -3.85 -9.73 -12.45
CA GLU A 158 -4.30 -8.46 -11.86
C GLU A 158 -3.58 -7.96 -10.61
N ASP A 159 -2.87 -8.80 -9.85
CA ASP A 159 -2.15 -8.38 -8.64
C ASP A 159 -0.78 -7.78 -8.99
N ALA A 160 -0.09 -8.35 -9.98
CA ALA A 160 1.27 -7.93 -10.35
C ALA A 160 1.42 -7.57 -11.82
N ALA A 161 1.02 -8.45 -12.74
CA ALA A 161 1.39 -8.33 -14.14
C ALA A 161 0.62 -7.23 -14.90
N TRP A 162 -0.55 -6.79 -14.41
CA TRP A 162 -1.27 -5.62 -14.92
C TRP A 162 -0.38 -4.38 -15.00
N ALA A 163 0.57 -4.25 -14.08
CA ALA A 163 1.50 -3.14 -14.02
C ALA A 163 2.38 -3.06 -15.27
N VAL A 164 2.65 -4.20 -15.93
CA VAL A 164 3.39 -4.24 -17.20
C VAL A 164 2.59 -3.59 -18.32
N VAL A 165 1.26 -3.82 -18.33
CA VAL A 165 0.35 -3.21 -19.30
C VAL A 165 0.30 -1.70 -19.10
N ALA A 166 0.17 -1.25 -17.86
CA ALA A 166 0.19 0.18 -17.52
C ALA A 166 1.53 0.86 -17.86
N LEU A 167 2.65 0.20 -17.61
CA LEU A 167 3.98 0.68 -18.00
C LEU A 167 4.11 0.80 -19.54
N THR A 168 3.55 -0.15 -20.29
CA THR A 168 3.65 -0.19 -21.76
C THR A 168 2.71 0.81 -22.45
N PHE A 169 1.54 1.07 -21.86
CA PHE A 169 0.49 1.90 -22.45
C PHE A 169 0.00 2.99 -21.47
N PRO A 170 0.89 3.92 -21.05
CA PRO A 170 0.61 4.85 -19.93
C PRO A 170 -0.60 5.76 -20.17
N ASP A 171 -0.90 6.11 -21.43
CA ASP A 171 -2.02 6.99 -21.78
C ASP A 171 -3.40 6.37 -21.51
N LEU A 172 -3.48 5.05 -21.31
CA LEU A 172 -4.72 4.35 -20.98
C LEU A 172 -4.99 4.29 -19.47
N PHE A 173 -4.08 4.83 -18.67
CA PHE A 173 -4.08 4.76 -17.22
C PHE A 173 -4.01 6.16 -16.61
N THR A 174 -4.64 6.32 -15.46
CA THR A 174 -4.56 7.52 -14.62
C THR A 174 -3.16 7.69 -14.03
N ALA A 175 -2.81 8.90 -13.60
CA ALA A 175 -1.56 9.17 -12.89
C ALA A 175 -1.40 8.29 -11.65
N TYR A 176 -2.49 8.09 -10.90
CA TYR A 176 -2.53 7.20 -9.75
C TYR A 176 -2.21 5.74 -10.15
N GLU A 177 -2.89 5.19 -11.16
CA GLU A 177 -2.62 3.83 -11.63
C GLU A 177 -1.18 3.67 -12.16
N ARG A 178 -0.63 4.68 -12.84
CA ARG A 178 0.78 4.68 -13.28
C ARG A 178 1.74 4.66 -12.09
N LYS A 179 1.48 5.43 -11.04
CA LYS A 179 2.25 5.43 -9.80
C LYS A 179 2.20 4.06 -9.11
N CYS A 180 1.02 3.45 -9.03
CA CYS A 180 0.83 2.10 -8.50
C CYS A 180 1.56 1.06 -9.35
N SER A 181 1.44 1.12 -10.68
CA SER A 181 2.13 0.26 -11.62
C SER A 181 3.65 0.33 -11.45
N ASP A 182 4.23 1.52 -11.41
CA ASP A 182 5.68 1.69 -11.19
C ASP A 182 6.13 1.02 -9.88
N LYS A 183 5.38 1.24 -8.79
CA LYS A 183 5.65 0.58 -7.50
C LYS A 183 5.57 -0.94 -7.62
N THR A 184 4.51 -1.47 -8.25
CA THR A 184 4.34 -2.91 -8.45
C THR A 184 5.49 -3.51 -9.26
N ILE A 185 5.95 -2.86 -10.34
CA ILE A 185 7.10 -3.35 -11.10
C ILE A 185 8.38 -3.34 -10.26
N ARG A 186 8.61 -2.29 -9.46
CA ARG A 186 9.76 -2.24 -8.53
C ARG A 186 9.74 -3.35 -7.49
N ASP A 187 8.57 -3.71 -6.99
CA ASP A 187 8.43 -4.75 -5.97
C ASP A 187 8.48 -6.15 -6.58
N SER A 188 7.83 -6.40 -7.71
CA SER A 188 7.74 -7.73 -8.34
C SER A 188 8.93 -8.09 -9.24
N TRP A 189 9.51 -7.12 -9.95
CA TRP A 189 10.62 -7.31 -10.89
C TRP A 189 11.70 -6.24 -10.74
N PRO A 190 12.32 -6.08 -9.56
CA PRO A 190 13.24 -4.98 -9.28
C PRO A 190 14.42 -4.91 -10.25
N ASP A 191 15.00 -6.06 -10.64
CA ASP A 191 16.16 -6.08 -11.54
C ASP A 191 15.78 -5.72 -12.98
N VAL A 192 14.56 -6.10 -13.40
CA VAL A 192 14.01 -5.72 -14.70
C VAL A 192 13.70 -4.22 -14.73
N TRP A 193 13.15 -3.69 -13.63
CA TRP A 193 12.89 -2.27 -13.48
C TRP A 193 14.18 -1.45 -13.59
N GLU A 194 15.26 -1.87 -12.92
CA GLU A 194 16.57 -1.21 -13.01
C GLU A 194 17.16 -1.26 -14.42
N ALA A 195 17.02 -2.40 -15.11
CA ALA A 195 17.47 -2.55 -16.49
C ALA A 195 16.72 -1.63 -17.46
N ILE A 196 15.40 -1.49 -17.29
CA ILE A 196 14.55 -0.64 -18.14
C ILE A 196 14.77 0.86 -17.83
N SER A 197 14.86 1.21 -16.55
CA SER A 197 15.01 2.60 -16.10
C SER A 197 16.45 3.12 -16.23
N GLY A 198 17.43 2.23 -16.38
CA GLY A 198 18.85 2.57 -16.47
C GLY A 198 19.45 3.08 -15.16
N ARG A 199 18.77 2.88 -14.02
CA ARG A 199 19.27 3.27 -12.69
C ARG A 199 19.02 2.17 -11.65
N PRO A 200 19.91 2.02 -10.66
CA PRO A 200 19.63 1.17 -9.51
C PRO A 200 18.50 1.75 -8.66
N LEU A 201 17.79 0.87 -7.96
CA LEU A 201 16.83 1.25 -6.92
C LEU A 201 17.57 1.74 -5.69
N ALA A 202 17.19 2.93 -5.22
CA ALA A 202 17.70 3.49 -3.97
C ALA A 202 17.03 2.82 -2.76
N PRO A 203 17.66 2.89 -1.56
CA PRO A 203 17.01 2.47 -0.33
C PRO A 203 15.64 3.13 -0.16
N GLY A 204 14.61 2.34 0.14
CA GLY A 204 13.24 2.79 0.28
C GLY A 204 12.34 2.49 -0.92
N GLU A 205 12.90 2.24 -2.11
CA GLU A 205 12.14 2.16 -3.36
C GLU A 205 11.58 0.78 -3.70
N CYS A 206 12.05 -0.29 -3.05
CA CYS A 206 11.56 -1.66 -3.25
C CYS A 206 11.57 -2.38 -1.91
N TYR A 207 10.39 -2.86 -1.49
CA TYR A 207 10.26 -3.47 -0.17
C TYR A 207 11.15 -4.70 0.00
N GLU A 208 11.20 -5.58 -1.00
CA GLU A 208 12.00 -6.80 -0.92
C GLU A 208 13.50 -6.55 -0.92
N LYS A 209 13.98 -5.59 -1.73
CA LYS A 209 15.39 -5.21 -1.73
C LYS A 209 15.79 -4.59 -0.39
N ASP A 210 14.97 -3.71 0.14
CA ASP A 210 15.18 -3.12 1.46
C ASP A 210 15.15 -4.19 2.57
N ALA A 211 14.18 -5.11 2.54
CA ALA A 211 14.08 -6.21 3.50
C ALA A 211 15.31 -7.12 3.45
N ARG A 212 15.82 -7.44 2.24
CA ARG A 212 17.07 -8.22 2.06
C ARG A 212 18.30 -7.45 2.52
N ALA A 213 18.35 -6.13 2.32
CA ALA A 213 19.45 -5.30 2.82
C ALA A 213 19.46 -5.29 4.36
N PHE A 214 18.29 -5.05 4.96
CA PHE A 214 18.09 -5.09 6.40
C PHE A 214 18.46 -6.46 6.99
N ALA A 215 17.96 -7.56 6.41
CA ALA A 215 18.26 -8.90 6.88
C ALA A 215 19.76 -9.26 6.78
N ARG A 216 20.47 -8.76 5.76
CA ARG A 216 21.93 -8.94 5.64
C ARG A 216 22.70 -8.12 6.66
N GLN A 217 22.32 -6.86 6.82
CA GLN A 217 22.95 -5.94 7.78
C GLN A 217 22.78 -6.45 9.22
N HIS A 218 21.59 -6.91 9.57
CA HIS A 218 21.21 -7.31 10.92
C HIS A 218 21.17 -8.82 11.12
N ALA A 219 21.88 -9.59 10.29
CA ALA A 219 21.89 -11.05 10.34
C ALA A 219 22.37 -11.61 11.70
N GLY A 220 23.24 -10.86 12.38
CA GLY A 220 23.80 -11.19 13.68
C GLY A 220 23.18 -10.44 14.87
N ASP A 221 22.24 -9.52 14.62
CA ASP A 221 21.69 -8.66 15.66
C ASP A 221 20.42 -9.26 16.27
N TRP A 222 20.10 -8.87 17.50
CA TRP A 222 18.84 -9.24 18.14
C TRP A 222 17.70 -8.37 17.59
N ILE A 223 16.75 -9.00 16.91
CA ILE A 223 15.57 -8.32 16.35
C ILE A 223 14.33 -8.77 17.10
N VAL A 224 13.53 -7.81 17.55
CA VAL A 224 12.31 -8.06 18.31
C VAL A 224 11.27 -8.81 17.45
N ILE A 225 10.77 -9.92 17.98
CA ILE A 225 9.70 -10.73 17.37
C ILE A 225 8.39 -10.66 18.14
N SER A 226 8.41 -10.24 19.40
CA SER A 226 7.23 -10.08 20.24
C SER A 226 7.47 -9.00 21.27
N ALA A 227 6.44 -8.22 21.60
CA ALA A 227 6.52 -7.13 22.55
C ALA A 227 5.20 -6.92 23.28
N LEU A 228 5.28 -6.51 24.54
CA LEU A 228 4.15 -6.03 25.32
C LEU A 228 4.63 -5.00 26.34
N ARG A 229 3.69 -4.19 26.83
CA ARG A 229 3.98 -3.28 27.95
C ARG A 229 4.22 -4.11 29.21
N SER A 230 5.31 -3.86 29.93
CA SER A 230 5.64 -4.62 31.13
C SER A 230 4.74 -4.19 32.30
N ASP A 231 4.11 -5.16 32.97
CA ASP A 231 3.37 -4.92 34.23
C ASP A 231 4.33 -4.83 35.42
N HIS A 232 5.56 -5.32 35.27
CA HIS A 232 6.56 -5.39 36.32
C HIS A 232 7.53 -4.21 36.32
N ASN A 233 7.69 -3.53 35.17
CA ASN A 233 8.62 -2.43 35.00
C ASN A 233 7.88 -1.24 34.37
N ALA A 234 7.44 -0.30 35.22
CA ALA A 234 6.68 0.86 34.77
C ALA A 234 7.45 1.68 33.73
N GLY A 235 6.78 2.01 32.62
CA GLY A 235 7.38 2.76 31.51
C GLY A 235 8.27 1.95 30.57
N MET A 236 8.33 0.63 30.75
CA MET A 236 9.12 -0.26 29.90
C MET A 236 8.24 -1.21 29.09
N THR A 237 8.71 -1.55 27.89
CA THR A 237 8.20 -2.60 27.03
C THR A 237 9.09 -3.83 27.20
N GLU A 238 8.49 -4.96 27.61
CA GLU A 238 9.15 -6.26 27.60
C GLU A 238 9.13 -6.81 26.18
N VAL A 239 10.30 -7.09 25.63
CA VAL A 239 10.44 -7.59 24.25
C VAL A 239 11.17 -8.92 24.23
N ILE A 240 10.72 -9.82 23.34
CA ILE A 240 11.41 -11.06 22.99
C ILE A 240 12.05 -10.83 21.63
N ALA A 241 13.36 -11.05 21.54
CA ALA A 241 14.13 -10.91 20.33
C ALA A 241 14.86 -12.20 19.96
N THR A 242 15.14 -12.38 18.67
CA THR A 242 15.95 -13.47 18.12
C THR A 242 17.02 -12.93 17.18
N ILE A 243 18.11 -13.69 17.02
CA ILE A 243 19.19 -13.33 16.09
C ILE A 243 18.64 -13.32 14.65
N GLY A 244 18.76 -12.16 13.99
CA GLY A 244 18.25 -11.92 12.65
C GLY A 244 16.72 -11.98 12.52
N GLY A 245 15.97 -11.90 13.63
CA GLY A 245 14.50 -11.89 13.64
C GLY A 245 13.85 -13.21 13.22
N LYS A 246 14.60 -14.31 13.22
CA LYS A 246 14.12 -15.64 12.83
C LYS A 246 13.06 -16.13 13.84
N ARG A 247 12.00 -16.77 13.33
CA ARG A 247 10.97 -17.42 14.15
C ARG A 247 11.03 -18.92 13.92
N GLY A 248 10.90 -19.71 14.99
CA GLY A 248 10.87 -21.16 14.90
C GLY A 248 11.28 -21.83 16.21
N GLU A 249 10.96 -23.11 16.37
CA GLU A 249 11.06 -23.79 17.66
C GLU A 249 12.49 -23.92 18.21
N ARG A 250 13.50 -23.84 17.33
CA ARG A 250 14.93 -24.01 17.66
C ARG A 250 15.72 -22.69 17.61
N VAL A 251 15.04 -21.55 17.55
CA VAL A 251 15.71 -20.25 17.52
C VAL A 251 15.94 -19.78 18.95
N LYS A 252 17.17 -19.36 19.26
CA LYS A 252 17.49 -18.78 20.57
C LYS A 252 16.75 -17.47 20.73
N GLU A 253 15.87 -17.41 21.71
CA GLU A 253 15.15 -16.21 22.13
C GLU A 253 15.83 -15.58 23.34
N ARG A 254 15.81 -14.25 23.40
CA ARG A 254 16.28 -13.48 24.56
C ARG A 254 15.30 -12.36 24.85
N ARG A 255 15.09 -12.07 26.14
CA ARG A 255 14.25 -10.97 26.58
C ARG A 255 15.07 -9.72 26.90
N PHE A 256 14.48 -8.58 26.60
CA PHE A 256 15.03 -7.26 26.91
C PHE A 256 13.94 -6.35 27.46
N LEU A 257 14.36 -5.30 28.18
CA LEU A 257 13.52 -4.16 28.50
C LEU A 257 13.93 -2.97 27.64
N VAL A 258 12.97 -2.42 26.91
CA VAL A 258 13.13 -1.21 26.08
C VAL A 258 12.23 -0.11 26.65
N PRO A 259 12.68 1.15 26.80
CA PRO A 259 11.81 2.25 27.17
C PRO A 259 10.58 2.31 26.25
N SER A 260 9.38 2.45 26.80
CA SER A 260 8.14 2.37 26.01
C SER A 260 7.96 3.53 25.02
N ASP A 261 8.60 4.67 25.28
CA ASP A 261 8.67 5.82 24.36
C ASP A 261 9.67 5.62 23.22
N GLU A 262 10.69 4.77 23.43
CA GLU A 262 11.65 4.37 22.40
C GLU A 262 11.12 3.24 21.51
N TYR A 263 10.33 2.31 22.07
CA TYR A 263 9.84 1.15 21.32
C TYR A 263 8.76 1.52 20.30
N ALA A 264 9.16 1.60 19.04
CA ALA A 264 8.26 1.64 17.89
C ALA A 264 8.69 0.58 16.87
N ILE A 265 7.74 -0.26 16.43
CA ILE A 265 8.06 -1.25 15.40
C ILE A 265 8.38 -0.53 14.09
N GLY A 266 9.64 -0.62 13.66
CA GLY A 266 10.08 -0.09 12.37
C GLY A 266 9.59 -0.96 11.21
N ARG A 267 9.84 -0.49 9.99
CA ARG A 267 9.42 -1.15 8.73
C ARG A 267 9.82 -2.64 8.63
N PHE A 268 10.96 -3.02 9.22
CA PHE A 268 11.47 -4.40 9.21
C PHE A 268 11.67 -4.99 10.61
N GLY A 269 11.15 -4.33 11.64
CA GLY A 269 11.32 -4.71 13.05
C GLY A 269 12.09 -3.67 13.87
N PHE A 270 12.33 -4.01 15.14
CA PHE A 270 13.12 -3.22 16.07
C PHE A 270 14.40 -3.98 16.40
N VAL A 271 15.55 -3.37 16.15
CA VAL A 271 16.87 -3.95 16.46
C VAL A 271 17.26 -3.52 17.87
N ILE A 272 17.64 -4.48 18.70
CA ILE A 272 18.10 -4.22 20.06
C ILE A 272 19.50 -3.64 20.02
N ASP A 273 19.70 -2.55 20.75
CA ASP A 273 21.02 -2.01 21.07
C ASP A 273 21.46 -2.63 22.40
N GLU A 274 22.34 -3.64 22.36
CA GLU A 274 22.80 -4.34 23.58
C GLU A 274 23.58 -3.43 24.55
N ALA A 275 24.01 -2.23 24.14
CA ALA A 275 24.63 -1.25 25.04
C ALA A 275 23.60 -0.42 25.82
N ARG A 276 22.36 -0.32 25.32
CA ARG A 276 21.29 0.51 25.90
C ARG A 276 20.14 -0.31 26.47
N HIS A 277 19.83 -1.47 25.88
CA HIS A 277 18.70 -2.30 26.24
C HIS A 277 19.16 -3.47 27.10
N ALA A 278 18.77 -3.46 28.37
CA ALA A 278 19.18 -4.48 29.32
C ALA A 278 18.50 -5.83 29.04
N VAL A 279 19.28 -6.90 29.10
CA VAL A 279 18.73 -8.28 29.13
C VAL A 279 17.86 -8.44 30.37
N TYR A 280 16.70 -9.07 30.20
CA TYR A 280 15.71 -9.19 31.26
C TYR A 280 15.37 -10.65 31.60
N ASP A 281 15.82 -11.07 32.78
CA ASP A 281 15.57 -12.41 33.33
C ASP A 281 14.52 -12.43 34.47
N GLY A 282 13.88 -11.29 34.75
CA GLY A 282 12.87 -11.14 35.81
C GLY A 282 11.48 -11.71 35.47
N PRO A 283 10.48 -11.51 36.36
CA PRO A 283 9.10 -11.92 36.13
C PRO A 283 8.57 -11.45 34.77
N SER A 284 7.92 -12.33 34.00
CA SER A 284 7.45 -12.00 32.66
C SER A 284 5.97 -11.64 32.67
N SER A 285 5.64 -10.59 31.93
CA SER A 285 4.26 -10.26 31.56
C SER A 285 3.76 -11.11 30.37
N PHE A 286 4.62 -11.90 29.71
CA PHE A 286 4.18 -12.88 28.70
C PHE A 286 3.55 -14.11 29.37
N ALA A 287 2.27 -14.35 29.08
CA ALA A 287 1.55 -15.51 29.58
C ALA A 287 2.25 -16.82 29.14
N GLY A 288 2.63 -17.64 30.12
CA GLY A 288 3.23 -18.95 29.86
C GLY A 288 4.72 -18.94 29.48
N TRP A 289 5.42 -17.80 29.61
CA TRP A 289 6.87 -17.75 29.36
C TRP A 289 7.64 -18.64 30.35
N ARG A 290 8.09 -19.78 29.86
CA ARG A 290 9.14 -20.62 30.47
C ARG A 290 10.26 -20.57 29.47
N GLY A 291 11.26 -19.71 29.67
CA GLY A 291 12.32 -19.46 28.69
C GLY A 291 12.75 -20.77 28.01
N ARG A 292 12.67 -20.82 26.68
CA ARG A 292 13.09 -22.01 25.93
C ARG A 292 14.62 -22.10 26.09
N ALA A 293 15.04 -22.89 27.07
CA ALA A 293 16.44 -23.05 27.41
C ALA A 293 17.18 -23.71 26.25
N SER A 294 18.18 -22.97 25.74
CA SER A 294 19.41 -23.35 25.03
C SER A 294 19.37 -24.48 23.99
#